data_AF-A0A9E5UNE4-F1
#
_entry.id   AF-A0A9E5UNE4-F1
#
_cell.length_a   1.000
_cell.length_b   1.000
_cell.length_c   1.000
_cell.angle_alpha   90.00
_cell.angle_beta   90.00
_cell.angle_gamma   90.00
#
_symmetry.space_group_name_H-M   'P 1'
#
loop_
_entity.id
_entity.type
_entity.pdbx_description
1 polymer ?
#
loop_
_entity_poly.entity_id
_entity_poly.type
_entity_poly.pdbx_seq_one_letter_code
_entity_poly.pdbx_strand_id
1 'polypeptide(L)'
;MKQPPMKDVAGMIRSFHYAIYATIFELDREQAMKREAMFEAGTVYYRAAVAVFLNTYLKIAMRHNLSIGYQDEIIFLLKYHLLEKAIYELGYELNSRPDWAIIPLRGIINLLEAS
;
A
#
# COMPACT_ATOMS: atom_id res chain seq x y z
N MET A 1 -19.38 12.59 4.39
CA MET A 1 -18.79 13.48 3.35
C MET A 1 -18.37 12.61 2.18
N LYS A 2 -18.65 12.99 0.92
CA LYS A 2 -18.21 12.20 -0.25
C LYS A 2 -16.68 12.27 -0.38
N GLN A 3 -16.06 11.16 -0.78
CA GLN A 3 -14.61 11.03 -0.97
C GLN A 3 -14.33 10.54 -2.40
N PRO A 4 -13.16 10.85 -2.99
CA PRO A 4 -12.81 10.38 -4.32
C PRO A 4 -12.59 8.86 -4.33
N PRO A 5 -12.90 8.15 -5.43
CA PRO A 5 -12.68 6.70 -5.53
C PRO A 5 -11.23 6.26 -5.26
N MET A 6 -10.26 7.13 -5.52
CA MET A 6 -8.84 6.85 -5.24
C MET A 6 -8.54 6.65 -3.76
N LYS A 7 -9.39 7.15 -2.85
CA LYS A 7 -9.25 6.87 -1.42
C LYS A 7 -9.52 5.40 -1.10
N ASP A 8 -10.53 4.81 -1.72
CA ASP A 8 -10.87 3.39 -1.54
C ASP A 8 -9.80 2.49 -2.17
N VAL A 9 -9.33 2.86 -3.37
CA VAL A 9 -8.22 2.17 -4.06
C VAL A 9 -6.94 2.21 -3.22
N ALA A 10 -6.60 3.38 -2.64
CA ALA A 10 -5.47 3.50 -1.73
C ALA A 10 -5.62 2.59 -0.51
N GLY A 11 -6.82 2.53 0.08
CA GLY A 11 -7.12 1.62 1.19
C GLY A 11 -6.86 0.15 0.86
N MET A 12 -7.30 -0.31 -0.32
CA MET A 12 -7.04 -1.67 -0.78
C MET A 12 -5.56 -1.95 -1.01
N ILE A 13 -4.84 -1.01 -1.65
CA ILE A 13 -3.40 -1.14 -1.86
C ILE A 13 -2.64 -1.21 -0.53
N ARG A 14 -2.98 -0.37 0.45
CA ARG A 14 -2.43 -0.44 1.81
C ARG A 14 -2.78 -1.77 2.48
N SER A 15 -3.97 -2.31 2.27
CA SER A 15 -4.33 -3.65 2.78
C SER A 15 -3.45 -4.75 2.20
N PHE A 16 -3.13 -4.74 0.90
CA PHE A 16 -2.19 -5.70 0.32
C PHE A 16 -0.80 -5.57 0.92
N HIS A 17 -0.31 -4.34 1.03
CA HIS A 17 0.97 -4.05 1.69
C HIS A 17 0.98 -4.67 3.09
N TYR A 18 -0.03 -4.34 3.90
CA TYR A 18 -0.10 -4.78 5.28
C TYR A 18 -0.19 -6.31 5.40
N ALA A 19 -1.06 -6.97 4.62
CA ALA A 19 -1.19 -8.43 4.65
C ALA A 19 0.13 -9.16 4.33
N ILE A 20 0.85 -8.69 3.31
CA ILE A 20 2.13 -9.29 2.89
C ILE A 20 3.20 -9.06 3.96
N TYR A 21 3.40 -7.81 4.36
CA TYR A 21 4.51 -7.48 5.25
C TYR A 21 4.26 -7.86 6.71
N ALA A 22 3.00 -7.92 7.17
CA ALA A 22 2.66 -8.49 8.47
C ALA A 22 3.01 -9.97 8.52
N THR A 23 2.65 -10.75 7.50
CA THR A 23 2.99 -12.17 7.40
C THR A 23 4.51 -12.39 7.49
N ILE A 24 5.30 -11.55 6.80
CA ILE A 24 6.77 -11.63 6.84
C ILE A 24 7.33 -11.17 8.20
N PHE A 25 6.72 -10.16 8.80
CA PHE A 25 7.11 -9.62 10.11
C PHE A 25 6.81 -10.58 11.26
N GLU A 26 5.77 -11.40 11.13
CA GLU A 26 5.41 -12.43 12.11
C GLU A 26 6.24 -13.72 11.99
N LEU A 27 7.05 -13.89 10.94
CA LEU A 27 8.01 -14.99 10.87
C LEU A 27 8.93 -14.97 12.10
N ASP A 28 9.50 -16.11 12.48
CA ASP A 28 10.29 -16.22 13.71
C ASP A 28 11.60 -15.39 13.66
N ARG A 29 12.00 -14.79 14.79
CA ARG A 29 13.17 -13.87 14.84
C ARG A 29 14.50 -14.58 14.59
N GLU A 30 14.57 -15.88 14.87
CA GLU A 30 15.77 -16.71 14.63
C GLU A 30 16.10 -16.90 13.13
N GLN A 31 15.16 -16.57 12.23
CA GLN A 31 15.33 -16.73 10.78
C GLN A 31 15.60 -15.40 10.06
N ALA A 32 16.43 -14.52 10.65
CA ALA A 32 16.65 -13.15 10.15
C ALA A 32 17.07 -13.06 8.67
N MET A 33 18.05 -13.87 8.21
CA MET A 33 18.45 -13.89 6.79
C MET A 33 17.30 -14.34 5.86
N LYS A 34 16.49 -15.30 6.30
CA LYS A 34 15.32 -15.75 5.55
C LYS A 34 14.27 -14.65 5.48
N ARG A 35 14.11 -13.87 6.55
CA ARG A 35 13.15 -12.76 6.62
C ARG A 35 13.51 -11.65 5.62
N GLU A 36 14.79 -11.30 5.50
CA GLU A 36 15.24 -10.30 4.52
C GLU A 36 14.96 -10.73 3.08
N ALA A 37 15.30 -11.98 2.72
CA ALA A 37 14.94 -12.55 1.42
C ALA A 37 13.42 -12.59 1.19
N MET A 38 12.63 -12.90 2.23
CA MET A 38 11.16 -12.84 2.16
C MET A 38 10.64 -11.42 1.98
N PHE A 39 11.30 -10.41 2.55
CA PHE A 39 10.94 -9.00 2.33
C PHE A 39 11.16 -8.57 0.89
N GLU A 40 12.26 -8.98 0.26
CA GLU A 40 12.50 -8.72 -1.16
C GLU A 40 11.44 -9.40 -2.03
N ALA A 41 11.21 -10.70 -1.81
CA ALA A 41 10.17 -11.46 -2.52
C ALA A 41 8.78 -10.87 -2.31
N GLY A 42 8.45 -10.47 -1.07
CA GLY A 42 7.21 -9.80 -0.71
C GLY A 42 7.04 -8.46 -1.41
N THR A 43 8.12 -7.71 -1.62
CA THR A 43 8.10 -6.45 -2.38
C THR A 43 7.79 -6.68 -3.85
N VAL A 44 8.40 -7.69 -4.47
CA VAL A 44 8.09 -8.10 -5.84
C VAL A 44 6.63 -8.51 -5.97
N TYR A 45 6.16 -9.35 -5.04
CA TYR A 45 4.77 -9.82 -5.01
C TYR A 45 3.77 -8.67 -4.81
N TYR A 46 4.05 -7.76 -3.87
CA TYR A 46 3.23 -6.57 -3.63
C TYR A 46 3.10 -5.71 -4.89
N ARG A 47 4.21 -5.42 -5.58
CA ARG A 47 4.19 -4.64 -6.83
C ARG A 47 3.35 -5.32 -7.90
N ALA A 48 3.48 -6.65 -8.06
CA ALA A 48 2.68 -7.42 -9.01
C ALA A 48 1.18 -7.38 -8.67
N ALA A 49 0.83 -7.59 -7.39
CA ALA A 49 -0.56 -7.54 -6.92
C ALA A 49 -1.20 -6.15 -7.15
N VAL A 50 -0.48 -5.08 -6.79
CA VAL A 50 -0.93 -3.70 -7.02
C VAL A 50 -1.09 -3.42 -8.51
N ALA A 51 -0.14 -3.84 -9.35
CA ALA A 51 -0.22 -3.64 -10.79
C ALA A 51 -1.46 -4.33 -11.39
N VAL A 52 -1.70 -5.60 -11.04
CA VAL A 52 -2.87 -6.34 -11.53
C VAL A 52 -4.17 -5.69 -11.05
N PHE A 53 -4.26 -5.35 -9.76
CA PHE A 53 -5.44 -4.71 -9.18
C PHE A 53 -5.72 -3.34 -9.82
N LEU A 54 -4.75 -2.44 -9.84
CA LEU A 54 -4.94 -1.07 -10.31
C LEU A 54 -5.27 -1.02 -11.81
N ASN A 55 -4.55 -1.78 -12.63
CA ASN A 55 -4.84 -1.86 -14.07
C ASN A 55 -6.26 -2.39 -14.33
N THR A 56 -6.67 -3.42 -13.59
CA THR A 56 -8.02 -3.99 -13.73
C THR A 56 -9.09 -3.01 -13.26
N TYR A 57 -8.87 -2.34 -12.12
CA TYR A 57 -9.78 -1.34 -11.57
C TYR A 57 -9.99 -0.19 -12.56
N LEU A 58 -8.92 0.42 -13.06
CA LEU A 58 -8.99 1.53 -14.01
C LEU A 58 -9.72 1.13 -15.29
N LYS A 59 -9.40 -0.05 -15.84
CA LYS A 59 -10.04 -0.58 -17.05
C LYS A 59 -11.55 -0.78 -16.87
N ILE A 60 -11.98 -1.35 -15.74
CA ILE A 60 -13.39 -1.58 -15.45
C ILE A 60 -14.11 -0.26 -15.18
N ALA A 61 -13.53 0.61 -14.34
CA ALA A 61 -14.09 1.92 -14.01
C ALA A 61 -14.34 2.77 -15.27
N MET A 62 -13.34 2.87 -16.15
CA MET A 62 -13.46 3.58 -17.41
C MET A 62 -14.48 2.94 -18.36
N ARG A 63 -14.50 1.61 -18.46
CA ARG A 63 -15.49 0.88 -19.29
C ARG A 63 -16.93 1.16 -18.85
N HIS A 64 -17.17 1.33 -17.56
CA HIS A 64 -18.48 1.60 -16.99
C HIS A 64 -18.75 3.10 -16.76
N ASN A 65 -17.99 3.99 -17.41
CA ASN A 65 -18.16 5.45 -17.34
C ASN A 65 -18.11 6.03 -15.91
N LEU A 66 -17.41 5.37 -14.99
CA LEU A 66 -17.15 5.96 -13.68
C LEU A 66 -16.15 7.11 -13.85
N SER A 67 -16.56 8.32 -13.47
CA SER A 67 -15.67 9.48 -13.48
C SER A 67 -14.66 9.36 -12.35
N ILE A 68 -13.42 9.01 -12.69
CA ILE A 68 -12.30 8.86 -11.76
C ILE A 68 -11.18 9.90 -11.97
N GLY A 69 -11.39 10.85 -12.88
CA GLY A 69 -10.42 11.89 -13.25
C GLY A 69 -9.53 11.51 -14.44
N TYR A 70 -8.69 12.45 -14.85
CA TYR A 70 -7.63 12.23 -15.84
C TYR A 70 -6.42 11.53 -15.21
N GLN A 71 -5.49 11.05 -16.05
CA GLN A 71 -4.34 10.27 -15.58
C GLN A 71 -3.53 10.98 -14.48
N ASP A 72 -3.24 12.27 -14.64
CA ASP A 72 -2.47 13.04 -13.66
C ASP A 72 -3.24 13.22 -12.34
N GLU A 73 -4.56 13.43 -12.41
CA GLU A 73 -5.42 13.52 -11.22
C GLU A 73 -5.49 12.18 -10.48
N ILE A 74 -5.63 11.08 -11.21
CA ILE A 74 -5.62 9.72 -10.67
C ILE A 74 -4.31 9.47 -9.92
N ILE A 75 -3.17 9.76 -10.56
CA ILE A 75 -1.85 9.56 -9.96
C ILE A 75 -1.69 10.43 -8.71
N PHE A 76 -2.05 11.71 -8.79
CA PHE A 76 -1.93 12.63 -7.67
C PHE A 76 -2.80 12.20 -6.48
N LEU A 77 -4.09 11.96 -6.70
CA LEU A 77 -5.02 11.56 -5.64
C LEU A 77 -4.65 10.20 -5.05
N LEU A 78 -4.20 9.25 -5.87
CA LEU A 78 -3.75 7.95 -5.38
C LEU A 78 -2.51 8.09 -4.49
N LYS A 79 -1.49 8.82 -4.94
CA LYS A 79 -0.28 9.09 -4.13
C LYS A 79 -0.63 9.79 -2.81
N TYR A 80 -1.49 10.81 -2.88
CA TYR A 80 -1.96 11.55 -1.71
C TYR A 80 -2.64 10.62 -0.69
N HIS A 81 -3.64 9.84 -1.11
CA HIS A 81 -4.38 8.97 -0.19
C HIS A 81 -3.56 7.78 0.30
N LEU A 82 -2.61 7.26 -0.49
CA LEU A 82 -1.65 6.25 -0.03
C LEU A 82 -0.80 6.80 1.12
N LEU A 83 -0.29 8.02 0.99
CA LEU A 83 0.52 8.67 2.02
C LEU A 83 -0.33 9.04 3.25
N GLU A 84 -1.52 9.64 3.06
CA GLU A 84 -2.48 9.94 4.13
C GLU A 84 -2.75 8.69 4.98
N LYS A 85 -3.06 7.58 4.31
CA LYS A 85 -3.38 6.31 4.99
C LYS A 85 -2.15 5.69 5.67
N ALA A 86 -0.98 5.74 5.04
CA ALA A 86 0.25 5.22 5.63
C ALA A 86 0.68 6.01 6.89
N ILE A 87 0.50 7.34 6.89
CA ILE A 87 0.75 8.19 8.08
C ILE A 87 -0.25 7.87 9.19
N TYR A 88 -1.54 7.70 8.85
CA TYR A 88 -2.55 7.27 9.81
C TYR A 88 -2.18 5.92 10.45
N GLU A 89 -1.80 4.93 9.64
CA GLU A 89 -1.37 3.61 10.11
C GLU A 89 -0.12 3.69 10.98
N LEU A 90 0.86 4.53 10.63
CA LEU A 90 2.04 4.76 11.47
C LEU A 90 1.64 5.29 12.85
N GLY A 91 0.80 6.33 12.89
CA GLY A 91 0.30 6.88 14.15
C GLY A 91 -0.46 5.84 14.96
N TYR A 92 -1.27 5.00 14.30
CA TYR A 92 -1.98 3.91 14.95
C TYR A 92 -1.01 2.88 15.57
N GLU A 93 -0.06 2.33 14.79
CA GLU A 93 0.86 1.31 15.29
C GLU A 93 1.78 1.83 16.39
N LEU A 94 2.25 3.08 16.30
CA LEU A 94 3.05 3.68 17.38
C LEU A 94 2.30 3.74 18.71
N ASN A 95 0.96 3.86 18.69
CA ASN A 95 0.15 3.90 19.90
C ASN A 95 -0.31 2.51 20.37
N SER A 96 -0.53 1.55 19.45
CA SER A 96 -1.06 0.23 19.81
C SER A 96 0.00 -0.87 19.91
N ARG A 97 0.96 -0.91 18.98
CA ARG A 97 1.95 -1.99 18.80
C ARG A 97 3.24 -1.41 18.18
N PRO A 98 4.09 -0.73 18.97
CA PRO A 98 5.22 0.03 18.42
C PRO A 98 6.17 -0.77 17.52
N ASP A 99 6.40 -2.05 17.82
CA ASP A 99 7.22 -2.95 16.99
C ASP A 99 6.70 -3.08 15.54
N TRP A 100 5.39 -2.88 15.32
CA TRP A 100 4.76 -2.97 14.01
C TRP A 100 4.90 -1.70 13.17
N ALA A 101 5.36 -0.59 13.75
CA ALA A 101 5.55 0.68 13.05
C ALA A 101 6.50 0.58 11.85
N ILE A 102 7.38 -0.43 11.83
CA ILE A 102 8.26 -0.72 10.70
C ILE A 102 7.50 -1.00 9.39
N ILE A 103 6.29 -1.58 9.48
CA ILE A 103 5.46 -1.90 8.32
C ILE A 103 4.99 -0.59 7.63
N PRO A 104 4.26 0.33 8.29
CA PRO A 104 3.87 1.58 7.65
C PRO A 104 5.08 2.48 7.30
N LEU A 105 6.17 2.48 8.08
CA LEU A 105 7.39 3.24 7.76
C LEU A 105 8.00 2.83 6.41
N ARG A 106 8.16 1.52 6.18
CA ARG A 106 8.63 1.02 4.87
C ARG A 106 7.70 1.42 3.74
N GLY A 107 6.39 1.37 3.98
CA GLY A 107 5.40 1.85 3.03
C GLY A 107 5.59 3.32 2.65
N ILE A 108 5.87 4.18 3.63
CA ILE A 108 6.14 5.61 3.41
C ILE A 108 7.43 5.81 2.61
N ILE A 109 8.53 5.15 3.01
CA ILE A 109 9.82 5.23 2.29
C ILE A 109 9.64 4.84 0.82
N ASN A 110 8.99 3.71 0.55
CA ASN A 110 8.74 3.25 -0.81
C ASN A 110 7.91 4.25 -1.65
N LEU A 111 6.96 4.97 -1.03
CA LEU A 111 6.16 5.98 -1.74
C LEU A 111 6.98 7.24 -2.07
N LEU A 112 7.90 7.62 -1.18
CA LEU A 112 8.78 8.78 -1.37
C LEU A 112 9.88 8.50 -2.40
N GLU A 113 10.44 7.29 -2.43
CA GLU A 113 11.47 6.89 -3.40
C GLU A 113 10.91 6.61 -4.80
N ALA A 114 9.63 6.24 -4.90
CA ALA A 114 8.94 6.04 -6.18
C ALA A 114 8.41 7.36 -6.80
N SER A 115 8.80 8.51 -6.24
CA SER A 115 8.34 9.83 -6.67
C SER A 115 9.31 10.51 -7.62
#